data_AF-A0A2A4HMY1-F1
#
_entry.id   AF-A0A2A4HMY1-F1
#
_cell.length_a   1.000
_cell.length_b   1.000
_cell.length_c   1.000
_cell.angle_alpha   90.00
_cell.angle_beta   90.00
_cell.angle_gamma   90.00
#
_symmetry.space_group_name_H-M   'P 1'
#
loop_
_entity.id
_entity.type
_entity.pdbx_description
1 polymer ?
#
loop_
_entity_poly.entity_id
_entity_poly.type
_entity_poly.pdbx_seq_one_letter_code
_entity_poly.pdbx_strand_id
1 'polypeptide(L)'
;MIHNQTIIEQRPAPSSSVGPVAWLRGNLFNGPINTIFTLIGLYILYLLVVPTVQWAFINANWVGTTRDDCSREGACWVFVNARFTQFIYGLYPRTEIWRANIVFAGFFTLIAWLAIPRLPFKRWVAVFALVGFPVVAYVLLHGGYFDLPRVPTHRWGGLMLTLLLATVGMVGALPIGIVLALGRRSNMPIVKSFCVVFIEFWRGVPLITVLFMASVMLPLFLPSGISVDRLVRALIGLTLFQSAYMAEVIRGGLQAIPKGQEEAAAALGMTYWKRMGLIVLPQALKMMIPGIVNTFISLFKDTTLVMIIGLFDLLGIVQAALSDSRWLGFSLEGYVFAAFMFWIFCFSMSRYSQYLERKLHTGHKR
;
A
#
# COMPACT_ATOMS: atom_id res chain seq x y z
N MET A 1 -33.75 41.32 48.23
CA MET A 1 -32.51 42.00 47.80
C MET A 1 -32.06 41.37 46.49
N ILE A 2 -32.20 42.07 45.38
CA ILE A 2 -31.77 41.61 44.06
C ILE A 2 -30.29 42.02 43.95
N HIS A 3 -29.39 41.04 43.85
CA HIS A 3 -27.97 41.29 43.64
C HIS A 3 -27.76 41.72 42.18
N ASN A 4 -27.43 42.98 41.97
CA ASN A 4 -27.12 43.56 40.67
C ASN A 4 -25.75 42.99 40.23
N GLN A 5 -25.75 41.90 39.48
CA GLN A 5 -24.54 41.38 38.84
C GLN A 5 -24.24 42.24 37.62
N THR A 6 -23.39 43.24 37.78
CA THR A 6 -22.75 43.93 36.67
C THR A 6 -21.92 42.92 35.89
N ILE A 7 -22.41 42.51 34.72
CA ILE A 7 -21.65 41.64 33.81
C ILE A 7 -20.48 42.48 33.30
N ILE A 8 -19.28 42.22 33.83
CA ILE A 8 -18.04 42.83 33.37
C ILE A 8 -17.83 42.37 31.92
N GLU A 9 -17.65 43.32 31.01
CA GLU A 9 -17.41 43.05 29.60
C GLU A 9 -16.16 42.18 29.44
N GLN A 10 -16.31 41.01 28.79
CA GLN A 10 -15.22 40.06 28.62
C GLN A 10 -14.10 40.69 27.78
N ARG A 11 -12.98 41.03 28.43
CA ARG A 11 -11.76 41.45 27.71
C ARG A 11 -11.26 40.27 26.88
N PRO A 12 -10.78 40.50 25.64
CA PRO A 12 -10.17 39.44 24.86
C PRO A 12 -8.99 38.85 25.63
N ALA A 13 -8.82 37.52 25.56
CA ALA A 13 -7.74 36.82 26.23
C ALA A 13 -6.38 37.42 25.83
N PRO A 14 -5.40 37.51 26.75
CA PRO A 14 -4.08 38.04 26.44
C PRO A 14 -3.49 37.32 25.23
N SER A 15 -2.85 38.06 24.32
CA SER A 15 -2.17 37.49 23.15
C SER A 15 -1.03 36.52 23.52
N SER A 16 -0.59 36.55 24.78
CA SER A 16 0.36 35.58 25.36
C SER A 16 -0.27 34.23 25.72
N SER A 17 -1.60 34.15 25.78
CA SER A 17 -2.36 32.97 26.19
C SER A 17 -3.00 32.22 25.01
N VAL A 18 -3.02 32.83 23.82
CA VAL A 18 -3.70 32.29 22.64
C VAL A 18 -2.83 32.48 21.39
N GLY A 19 -2.76 31.46 20.54
CA GLY A 19 -2.09 31.54 19.23
C GLY A 19 -0.74 30.81 19.16
N PRO A 20 -0.04 30.90 18.02
CA PRO A 20 1.16 30.10 17.73
C PRO A 20 2.30 30.35 18.72
N VAL A 21 2.49 31.59 19.17
CA VAL A 21 3.55 31.97 20.11
C VAL A 21 3.29 31.40 21.50
N ALA A 22 2.03 31.42 21.96
CA ALA A 22 1.62 30.80 23.21
C ALA A 22 1.80 29.27 23.16
N TRP A 23 1.49 28.65 22.01
CA TRP A 23 1.73 27.21 21.79
C TRP A 23 3.21 26.85 21.82
N LEU A 24 4.08 27.64 21.17
CA LEU A 24 5.53 27.43 21.19
C LEU A 24 6.10 27.54 22.60
N ARG A 25 5.72 28.58 23.35
CA ARG A 25 6.15 28.74 24.75
C ARG A 25 5.61 27.63 25.66
N GLY A 26 4.38 27.18 25.44
CA GLY A 26 3.76 26.12 26.25
C GLY A 26 4.27 24.70 25.95
N ASN A 27 4.69 24.41 24.71
CA ASN A 27 5.07 23.05 24.29
C ASN A 27 6.58 22.88 24.09
N LEU A 28 7.25 23.83 23.43
CA LEU A 28 8.67 23.71 23.08
C LEU A 28 9.59 24.40 24.10
N PHE A 29 9.16 25.53 24.66
CA PHE A 29 9.99 26.38 25.52
C PHE A 29 9.44 26.55 26.95
N ASN A 30 8.71 25.55 27.45
CA ASN A 30 8.03 25.61 28.76
C ASN A 30 8.97 25.43 29.97
N GLY A 31 10.25 25.16 29.74
CA GLY A 31 11.27 25.02 30.76
C GLY A 31 12.68 24.97 30.15
N PRO A 32 13.74 25.06 30.99
CA PRO A 32 15.12 25.10 30.51
C PRO A 32 15.53 23.82 29.79
N ILE A 33 15.13 22.64 30.29
CA ILE A 33 15.43 21.34 29.68
C ILE A 33 14.76 21.20 28.30
N ASN A 34 13.46 21.51 28.20
CA ASN A 34 12.72 21.41 26.94
C ASN A 34 13.19 22.45 25.91
N THR A 35 13.64 23.62 26.37
CA THR A 35 14.29 24.61 25.50
C THR A 35 15.59 24.06 24.92
N ILE A 36 16.44 23.42 25.74
CA ILE A 36 17.68 22.79 25.26
C ILE A 36 17.39 21.68 24.26
N PHE A 37 16.46 20.76 24.56
CA PHE A 37 16.08 19.70 23.63
C PHE A 37 15.48 20.23 22.34
N THR A 38 14.67 21.28 22.41
CA THR A 38 14.13 21.94 21.21
C THR A 38 15.24 22.55 20.36
N LEU A 39 16.20 23.26 20.97
CA LEU A 39 17.33 23.86 20.25
C LEU A 39 18.25 22.80 19.63
N ILE A 40 18.55 21.73 20.36
CA ILE A 40 19.30 20.58 19.84
C ILE A 40 18.53 19.94 18.68
N GLY A 41 17.22 19.74 18.82
CA GLY A 41 16.36 19.19 17.77
C GLY A 41 16.35 20.06 16.52
N LEU A 42 16.24 21.38 16.67
CA LEU A 42 16.32 22.35 15.57
C LEU A 42 17.70 22.35 14.91
N TYR A 43 18.78 22.23 15.70
CA TYR A 43 20.14 22.16 15.18
C TYR A 43 20.38 20.86 14.40
N ILE A 44 19.90 19.72 14.90
CA ILE A 44 19.96 18.43 14.17
C ILE A 44 19.13 18.52 12.89
N LEU A 45 17.94 19.12 12.93
CA LEU A 45 17.14 19.35 11.73
C LEU A 45 17.88 20.23 10.73
N TYR A 46 18.54 21.30 11.18
CA TYR A 46 19.37 22.13 10.32
C TYR A 46 20.50 21.32 9.66
N LEU A 47 21.23 20.52 10.43
CA LEU A 47 22.33 19.69 9.92
C LEU A 47 21.89 18.59 8.94
N LEU A 48 20.64 18.11 9.03
CA LEU A 48 20.12 17.08 8.12
C LEU A 48 19.41 17.69 6.91
N VAL A 49 18.53 18.67 7.13
CA VAL A 49 17.66 19.23 6.10
C VAL A 49 18.43 20.13 5.16
N VAL A 50 19.31 21.01 5.66
CA VAL A 50 20.01 21.97 4.80
C VAL A 50 20.91 21.27 3.78
N PRO A 51 21.80 20.33 4.16
CA PRO A 51 22.61 19.59 3.18
C PRO A 51 21.75 18.75 2.22
N THR A 52 20.66 18.16 2.71
CA THR A 52 19.75 17.38 1.85
C THR A 52 19.09 18.25 0.80
N VAL A 53 18.60 19.44 1.18
CA VAL A 53 17.98 20.38 0.23
C VAL A 53 19.01 20.94 -0.75
N GLN A 54 20.22 21.25 -0.27
CA GLN A 54 21.32 21.70 -1.12
C GLN A 54 21.69 20.64 -2.15
N TRP A 55 21.87 19.39 -1.72
CA TRP A 55 22.18 18.27 -2.61
C TRP A 55 21.03 17.96 -3.58
N ALA A 56 19.80 17.85 -3.09
CA ALA A 56 18.66 17.38 -3.88
C ALA A 56 18.10 18.42 -4.86
N PHE A 57 18.18 19.72 -4.53
CA PHE A 57 17.50 20.76 -5.32
C PHE A 57 18.43 21.85 -5.82
N ILE A 58 19.30 22.39 -4.96
CA ILE A 58 20.08 23.60 -5.27
C ILE A 58 21.26 23.27 -6.19
N ASN A 59 22.07 22.28 -5.82
CA ASN A 59 23.27 21.87 -6.55
C ASN A 59 23.00 20.73 -7.54
N ALA A 60 21.72 20.40 -7.78
CA ALA A 60 21.33 19.22 -8.54
C ALA A 60 21.33 19.45 -10.06
N ASN A 61 21.70 18.42 -10.82
CA ASN A 61 21.65 18.42 -12.28
C ASN A 61 20.31 17.84 -12.77
N TRP A 62 19.47 18.70 -13.33
CA TRP A 62 18.12 18.34 -13.80
C TRP A 62 18.06 18.00 -15.30
N VAL A 63 18.91 18.63 -16.10
CA VAL A 63 18.90 18.54 -17.57
C VAL A 63 20.20 17.90 -18.04
N GLY A 64 20.07 16.89 -18.90
CA GLY A 64 21.18 16.14 -19.47
C GLY A 64 20.69 14.85 -20.11
N THR A 65 21.60 14.14 -20.78
CA THR A 65 21.31 12.84 -21.39
C THR A 65 22.36 11.78 -21.06
N THR A 66 23.57 12.22 -20.69
CA THR A 66 24.71 11.37 -20.41
C THR A 66 25.18 11.55 -18.97
N ARG A 67 26.07 10.66 -18.53
CA ARG A 67 26.70 10.76 -17.21
C ARG A 67 27.55 12.01 -17.06
N ASP A 68 28.18 12.47 -18.14
CA ASP A 68 29.13 13.58 -18.10
C ASP A 68 28.41 14.92 -17.84
N ASP A 69 27.09 14.95 -18.03
CA ASP A 69 26.23 16.09 -17.69
C ASP A 69 26.00 16.26 -16.18
N CYS A 70 26.43 15.31 -15.35
CA CYS A 70 26.28 15.36 -13.89
C CYS A 70 27.52 15.86 -13.18
N SER A 71 27.38 16.95 -12.41
CA SER A 71 28.42 17.44 -11.51
C SER A 71 28.48 16.57 -10.25
N ARG A 72 29.63 16.54 -9.59
CA ARG A 72 29.80 15.82 -8.30
C ARG A 72 29.34 16.63 -7.08
N GLU A 73 28.75 17.80 -7.30
CA GLU A 73 28.40 18.77 -6.26
C GLU A 73 26.98 18.58 -5.69
N GLY A 74 26.11 17.84 -6.40
CA GLY A 74 24.72 17.60 -6.00
C GLY A 74 24.13 16.34 -6.63
N ALA A 75 22.81 16.20 -6.54
CA ALA A 75 22.09 15.04 -7.06
C ALA A 75 22.05 15.04 -8.60
N CYS A 76 22.36 13.90 -9.20
CA CYS A 76 22.25 13.67 -10.64
C CYS A 76 20.83 13.17 -11.02
N TRP A 77 19.85 14.06 -11.12
CA TRP A 77 18.49 13.67 -11.57
C TRP A 77 18.44 13.23 -13.04
N VAL A 78 19.45 13.57 -13.83
CA VAL A 78 19.66 13.05 -15.19
C VAL A 78 19.70 11.51 -15.19
N PHE A 79 20.30 10.87 -14.19
CA PHE A 79 20.30 9.41 -14.06
C PHE A 79 18.87 8.85 -13.99
N VAL A 80 18.04 9.45 -13.14
CA VAL A 80 16.64 9.05 -12.96
C VAL A 80 15.85 9.31 -14.24
N ASN A 81 16.03 10.46 -14.88
CA ASN A 81 15.34 10.81 -16.13
C ASN A 81 15.72 9.86 -17.28
N ALA A 82 17.02 9.55 -17.43
CA ALA A 82 17.51 8.62 -18.45
C ALA A 82 16.96 7.18 -18.26
N ARG A 83 16.68 6.80 -17.02
CA ARG A 83 16.17 5.47 -16.63
C ARG A 83 14.69 5.45 -16.31
N PHE A 84 13.97 6.56 -16.43
CA PHE A 84 12.60 6.69 -15.95
C PHE A 84 11.68 5.62 -16.55
N THR A 85 11.76 5.42 -17.87
CA THR A 85 11.00 4.36 -18.56
C THR A 85 11.30 2.97 -17.98
N GLN A 86 12.56 2.69 -17.67
CA GLN A 86 12.97 1.41 -17.09
C GLN A 86 12.44 1.29 -15.65
N PHE A 87 12.50 2.34 -14.84
CA PHE A 87 11.98 2.33 -13.46
C PHE A 87 10.47 2.10 -13.39
N ILE A 88 9.72 2.62 -14.38
CA ILE A 88 8.27 2.46 -14.41
C ILE A 88 7.85 1.10 -15.01
N TYR A 89 8.44 0.68 -16.12
CA TYR A 89 7.98 -0.49 -16.90
C TYR A 89 8.90 -1.71 -16.83
N GLY A 90 10.07 -1.59 -16.20
CA GLY A 90 11.10 -2.62 -16.18
C GLY A 90 11.72 -2.87 -17.56
N LEU A 91 11.71 -4.14 -17.98
CA LEU A 91 12.27 -4.59 -19.26
C LEU A 91 11.18 -4.72 -20.35
N TYR A 92 10.02 -4.09 -20.15
CA TYR A 92 8.93 -4.13 -21.10
C TYR A 92 9.35 -3.45 -22.43
N PRO A 93 9.05 -4.05 -23.61
CA PRO A 93 9.50 -3.53 -24.90
C PRO A 93 9.01 -2.09 -25.15
N ARG A 94 9.92 -1.21 -25.60
CA ARG A 94 9.62 0.23 -25.78
C ARG A 94 8.48 0.50 -26.77
N THR A 95 8.38 -0.30 -27.83
CA THR A 95 7.32 -0.20 -28.83
C THR A 95 5.94 -0.54 -28.28
N GLU A 96 5.87 -1.31 -27.19
CA GLU A 96 4.62 -1.80 -26.61
C GLU A 96 4.21 -1.07 -25.32
N ILE A 97 4.98 -0.08 -24.86
CA ILE A 97 4.70 0.65 -23.61
C ILE A 97 3.30 1.27 -23.61
N TRP A 98 2.75 1.62 -24.77
CA TRP A 98 1.38 2.11 -24.89
C TRP A 98 0.34 1.18 -24.25
N ARG A 99 0.56 -0.14 -24.26
CA ARG A 99 -0.28 -1.14 -23.59
C ARG A 99 -0.27 -0.96 -22.09
N ALA A 100 0.93 -0.81 -21.51
CA ALA A 100 1.10 -0.56 -20.09
C ALA A 100 0.55 0.81 -19.67
N ASN A 101 0.69 1.84 -20.51
CA ASN A 101 0.06 3.14 -20.30
C ASN A 101 -1.47 3.04 -20.24
N ILE A 102 -2.10 2.26 -21.13
CA ILE A 102 -3.55 2.04 -21.09
C ILE A 102 -3.96 1.31 -19.80
N VAL A 103 -3.20 0.30 -19.37
CA VAL A 103 -3.46 -0.39 -18.10
C VAL A 103 -3.34 0.58 -16.92
N PHE A 104 -2.30 1.41 -16.87
CA PHE A 104 -2.19 2.42 -15.81
C PHE A 104 -3.32 3.44 -15.84
N ALA A 105 -3.65 3.98 -17.02
CA ALA A 105 -4.76 4.91 -17.18
C ALA A 105 -6.07 4.29 -16.70
N GLY A 106 -6.35 3.04 -17.10
CA GLY A 106 -7.52 2.29 -16.62
C GLY A 106 -7.50 2.08 -15.11
N PHE A 107 -6.38 1.65 -14.55
CA PHE A 107 -6.21 1.40 -13.11
C PHE A 107 -6.50 2.67 -12.29
N PHE A 108 -5.84 3.79 -12.61
CA PHE A 108 -6.04 5.05 -11.89
C PHE A 108 -7.43 5.64 -12.12
N THR A 109 -8.00 5.49 -13.33
CA THR A 109 -9.37 5.92 -13.63
C THR A 109 -10.37 5.15 -12.80
N LEU A 110 -10.23 3.83 -12.68
CA LEU A 110 -11.13 2.99 -11.86
C LEU A 110 -11.03 3.35 -10.37
N ILE A 111 -9.81 3.58 -9.86
CA ILE A 111 -9.60 4.03 -8.48
C ILE A 111 -10.26 5.39 -8.26
N ALA A 112 -10.01 6.37 -9.15
CA ALA A 112 -10.60 7.69 -9.05
C ALA A 112 -12.14 7.62 -9.12
N TRP A 113 -12.67 6.78 -10.00
CA TRP A 113 -14.12 6.58 -10.14
C TRP A 113 -14.75 6.06 -8.85
N LEU A 114 -14.12 5.07 -8.22
CA LEU A 114 -14.58 4.50 -6.96
C LEU A 114 -14.42 5.49 -5.79
N ALA A 115 -13.33 6.27 -5.77
CA ALA A 115 -13.02 7.24 -4.72
C ALA A 115 -13.96 8.45 -4.74
N ILE A 116 -14.31 8.99 -5.91
CA ILE A 116 -15.14 10.20 -6.03
C ILE A 116 -16.61 9.85 -5.68
N PRO A 117 -17.21 10.41 -4.61
CA PRO A 117 -18.55 10.02 -4.16
C PRO A 117 -19.67 10.30 -5.16
N ARG A 118 -19.49 11.29 -6.04
CA ARG A 118 -20.51 11.81 -6.96
C ARG A 118 -20.77 10.93 -8.19
N LEU A 119 -19.89 9.99 -8.50
CA LEU A 119 -19.99 9.21 -9.73
C LEU A 119 -20.97 8.01 -9.60
N PRO A 120 -21.76 7.72 -10.65
CA PRO A 120 -22.76 6.66 -10.63
C PRO A 120 -22.15 5.25 -10.79
N PHE A 121 -23.01 4.23 -10.67
CA PHE A 121 -22.72 2.80 -10.95
C PHE A 121 -21.56 2.17 -10.16
N LYS A 122 -21.24 2.69 -8.97
CA LYS A 122 -20.09 2.23 -8.15
C LYS A 122 -20.02 0.72 -7.94
N ARG A 123 -21.16 0.04 -7.75
CA ARG A 123 -21.20 -1.43 -7.57
C ARG A 123 -20.66 -2.16 -8.80
N TRP A 124 -21.10 -1.77 -9.99
CA TRP A 124 -20.66 -2.38 -11.25
C TRP A 124 -19.19 -2.05 -11.56
N VAL A 125 -18.78 -0.80 -11.32
CA VAL A 125 -17.37 -0.39 -11.46
C VAL A 125 -16.48 -1.16 -10.50
N ALA A 126 -16.92 -1.41 -9.26
CA ALA A 126 -16.18 -2.20 -8.29
C ALA A 126 -16.05 -3.66 -8.73
N VAL A 127 -17.13 -4.28 -9.22
CA VAL A 127 -17.11 -5.65 -9.75
C VAL A 127 -16.17 -5.74 -10.96
N PHE A 128 -16.25 -4.80 -11.89
CA PHE A 128 -15.34 -4.74 -13.03
C PHE A 128 -13.88 -4.55 -12.57
N ALA A 129 -13.61 -3.61 -11.66
CA ALA A 129 -12.26 -3.36 -11.15
C ALA A 129 -11.65 -4.58 -10.44
N LEU A 130 -12.46 -5.37 -9.74
CA LEU A 130 -12.01 -6.55 -9.01
C LEU A 130 -11.83 -7.78 -9.90
N VAL A 131 -12.72 -8.00 -10.88
CA VAL A 131 -12.76 -9.26 -11.65
C VAL A 131 -12.40 -9.05 -13.11
N GLY A 132 -13.01 -8.06 -13.77
CA GLY A 132 -12.82 -7.82 -15.21
C GLY A 132 -11.49 -7.18 -15.55
N PHE A 133 -11.10 -6.14 -14.80
CA PHE A 133 -9.91 -5.36 -15.07
C PHE A 133 -8.60 -6.15 -14.97
N PRO A 134 -8.38 -7.05 -13.97
CA PRO A 134 -7.18 -7.89 -13.94
C PRO A 134 -7.05 -8.79 -15.18
N VAL A 135 -8.16 -9.31 -15.70
CA VAL A 135 -8.17 -10.13 -16.92
C VAL A 135 -7.83 -9.28 -18.13
N VAL A 136 -8.46 -8.12 -18.28
CA VAL A 136 -8.16 -7.17 -19.37
C VAL A 136 -6.71 -6.72 -19.32
N ALA A 137 -6.20 -6.36 -18.15
CA ALA A 137 -4.81 -5.95 -17.94
C ALA A 137 -3.83 -7.08 -18.29
N TYR A 138 -4.12 -8.32 -17.87
CA TYR A 138 -3.30 -9.47 -18.22
C TYR A 138 -3.26 -9.72 -19.73
N VAL A 139 -4.42 -9.76 -20.39
CA VAL A 139 -4.51 -9.97 -21.85
C VAL A 139 -3.76 -8.88 -22.61
N LEU A 140 -3.92 -7.62 -22.20
CA LEU A 140 -3.27 -6.48 -22.84
C LEU A 140 -1.75 -6.47 -22.62
N LEU A 141 -1.27 -6.76 -21.40
CA LEU A 141 0.16 -6.76 -21.08
C LEU A 141 0.90 -7.97 -21.66
N HIS A 142 0.27 -9.16 -21.60
CA HIS A 142 0.89 -10.41 -22.08
C HIS A 142 0.86 -10.49 -23.61
N GLY A 143 -0.20 -9.98 -24.25
CA GLY A 143 -0.40 -10.12 -25.69
C GLY A 143 -0.58 -11.59 -26.10
N GLY A 144 -0.39 -11.84 -27.40
CA GLY A 144 -0.65 -13.14 -28.03
C GLY A 144 -2.07 -13.31 -28.56
N TYR A 145 -2.90 -12.26 -28.47
CA TYR A 145 -4.26 -12.20 -28.99
C TYR A 145 -4.39 -10.93 -29.85
N PHE A 146 -5.25 -10.94 -30.88
CA PHE A 146 -5.52 -9.78 -31.74
C PHE A 146 -4.27 -9.18 -32.41
N ASP A 147 -3.40 -10.02 -32.97
CA ASP A 147 -2.12 -9.64 -33.62
C ASP A 147 -1.12 -8.90 -32.71
N LEU A 148 -1.35 -8.88 -31.40
CA LEU A 148 -0.44 -8.28 -30.43
C LEU A 148 0.76 -9.20 -30.19
N PRO A 149 2.02 -8.75 -30.38
CA PRO A 149 3.19 -9.53 -30.01
C PRO A 149 3.14 -9.95 -28.54
N ARG A 150 3.54 -11.20 -28.29
CA ARG A 150 3.58 -11.79 -26.96
C ARG A 150 4.76 -11.22 -26.18
N VAL A 151 4.47 -10.59 -25.05
CA VAL A 151 5.48 -10.11 -24.10
C VAL A 151 5.49 -11.02 -22.88
N PRO A 152 6.55 -11.83 -22.68
CA PRO A 152 6.59 -12.76 -21.57
C PRO A 152 6.68 -12.02 -20.22
N THR A 153 6.06 -12.61 -19.21
CA THR A 153 5.96 -12.13 -17.81
C THR A 153 7.31 -11.79 -17.17
N HIS A 154 8.40 -12.49 -17.53
CA HIS A 154 9.73 -12.21 -16.99
C HIS A 154 10.30 -10.83 -17.42
N ARG A 155 9.72 -10.19 -18.45
CA ARG A 155 10.09 -8.83 -18.86
C ARG A 155 9.30 -7.75 -18.13
N TRP A 156 8.24 -8.13 -17.42
CA TRP A 156 7.44 -7.19 -16.65
C TRP A 156 8.24 -6.78 -15.41
N GLY A 157 8.30 -5.50 -15.11
CA GLY A 157 9.08 -5.01 -13.98
C GLY A 157 8.73 -3.59 -13.57
N GLY A 158 9.58 -3.03 -12.70
CA GLY A 158 9.46 -1.67 -12.23
C GLY A 158 8.19 -1.42 -11.40
N LEU A 159 7.74 -0.17 -11.37
CA LEU A 159 6.51 0.23 -10.68
C LEU A 159 5.28 -0.54 -11.17
N MET A 160 5.22 -0.89 -12.46
CA MET A 160 4.14 -1.69 -13.04
C MET A 160 4.01 -3.04 -12.33
N LEU A 161 5.12 -3.74 -12.14
CA LEU A 161 5.12 -5.02 -11.44
C LEU A 161 4.76 -4.87 -9.96
N THR A 162 5.30 -3.84 -9.28
CA THR A 162 4.95 -3.53 -7.88
C THR A 162 3.43 -3.34 -7.72
N LEU A 163 2.80 -2.52 -8.56
CA LEU A 163 1.35 -2.25 -8.49
C LEU A 163 0.51 -3.49 -8.85
N LEU A 164 0.95 -4.28 -9.83
CA LEU A 164 0.29 -5.53 -10.20
C LEU A 164 0.31 -6.53 -9.05
N LEU A 165 1.49 -6.81 -8.48
CA LEU A 165 1.65 -7.76 -7.38
C LEU A 165 0.83 -7.35 -6.16
N ALA A 166 0.91 -6.08 -5.77
CA ALA A 166 0.16 -5.56 -4.63
C ALA A 166 -1.35 -5.70 -4.86
N THR A 167 -1.84 -5.24 -6.01
CA THR A 167 -3.28 -5.21 -6.30
C THR A 167 -3.85 -6.62 -6.44
N VAL A 168 -3.24 -7.47 -7.28
CA VAL A 168 -3.74 -8.84 -7.50
C VAL A 168 -3.61 -9.66 -6.22
N GLY A 169 -2.48 -9.54 -5.50
CA GLY A 169 -2.27 -10.20 -4.22
C GLY A 169 -3.32 -9.80 -3.18
N MET A 170 -3.68 -8.52 -3.10
CA MET A 170 -4.71 -8.04 -2.17
C MET A 170 -6.12 -8.48 -2.58
N VAL A 171 -6.45 -8.40 -3.87
CA VAL A 171 -7.74 -8.85 -4.41
C VAL A 171 -7.95 -10.34 -4.15
N GLY A 172 -6.90 -11.16 -4.25
CA GLY A 172 -6.96 -12.57 -3.87
C GLY A 172 -7.01 -12.80 -2.35
N ALA A 173 -6.21 -12.05 -1.59
CA ALA A 173 -6.08 -12.25 -0.15
C ALA A 173 -7.32 -11.85 0.65
N LEU A 174 -8.06 -10.82 0.21
CA LEU A 174 -9.26 -10.34 0.89
C LEU A 174 -10.37 -11.41 1.01
N PRO A 175 -10.87 -12.02 -0.09
CA PRO A 175 -11.90 -13.05 0.01
C PRO A 175 -11.43 -14.29 0.77
N ILE A 176 -10.18 -14.73 0.55
CA ILE A 176 -9.61 -15.88 1.27
C ILE A 176 -9.52 -15.56 2.77
N GLY A 177 -9.06 -14.37 3.14
CA GLY A 177 -8.99 -13.89 4.52
C GLY A 177 -10.36 -13.82 5.19
N ILE A 178 -11.40 -13.36 4.49
CA ILE A 178 -12.78 -13.38 4.99
C ILE A 178 -13.23 -14.82 5.27
N VAL A 179 -13.02 -15.74 4.34
CA VAL A 179 -13.42 -17.15 4.51
C VAL A 179 -12.67 -17.79 5.68
N LEU A 180 -11.36 -17.56 5.81
CA LEU A 180 -10.54 -18.04 6.92
C LEU A 180 -11.00 -17.47 8.28
N ALA A 181 -11.31 -16.17 8.33
CA ALA A 181 -11.81 -15.51 9.54
C ALA A 181 -13.16 -16.07 9.99
N LEU A 182 -14.07 -16.32 9.04
CA LEU A 182 -15.37 -16.96 9.32
C LEU A 182 -15.19 -18.42 9.74
N GLY A 183 -14.34 -19.18 9.04
CA GLY A 183 -14.04 -20.57 9.35
C GLY A 183 -13.44 -20.75 10.75
N ARG A 184 -12.56 -19.85 11.19
CA ARG A 184 -12.00 -19.82 12.56
C ARG A 184 -13.07 -19.63 13.65
N ARG A 185 -14.22 -19.02 13.33
CA ARG A 185 -15.37 -18.88 14.25
C ARG A 185 -16.45 -19.95 14.08
N SER A 186 -16.22 -20.94 13.21
CA SER A 186 -17.17 -22.04 13.00
C SER A 186 -17.29 -22.92 14.25
N ASN A 187 -18.48 -23.49 14.46
CA ASN A 187 -18.71 -24.52 15.47
C ASN A 187 -18.20 -25.91 15.02
N MET A 188 -17.89 -26.08 13.73
CA MET A 188 -17.34 -27.32 13.20
C MET A 188 -15.86 -27.43 13.57
N PRO A 189 -15.45 -28.40 14.42
CA PRO A 189 -14.08 -28.47 14.94
C PRO A 189 -13.04 -28.65 13.85
N ILE A 190 -13.35 -29.42 12.79
CA ILE A 190 -12.42 -29.66 11.66
C ILE A 190 -12.14 -28.36 10.90
N VAL A 191 -13.19 -27.62 10.51
CA VAL A 191 -13.07 -26.36 9.76
C VAL A 191 -12.32 -25.32 10.61
N LYS A 192 -12.70 -25.20 11.88
CA LYS A 192 -12.04 -24.30 12.83
C LYS A 192 -10.56 -24.62 12.98
N SER A 193 -10.21 -25.88 13.23
CA SER A 193 -8.82 -26.32 13.40
C SER A 193 -8.00 -26.08 12.14
N PHE A 194 -8.53 -26.40 10.95
CA PHE A 194 -7.85 -26.12 9.68
C PHE A 194 -7.56 -24.62 9.50
N CYS A 195 -8.56 -23.76 9.72
CA CYS A 195 -8.37 -22.31 9.60
C CYS A 195 -7.38 -21.77 10.64
N VAL A 196 -7.42 -22.24 11.88
CA VAL A 196 -6.47 -21.85 12.93
C VAL A 196 -5.05 -22.26 12.53
N VAL A 197 -4.83 -23.52 12.18
CA VAL A 197 -3.50 -24.02 11.79
C VAL A 197 -2.97 -23.24 10.58
N PHE A 198 -3.80 -23.02 9.56
CA PHE A 198 -3.41 -22.22 8.41
C PHE A 198 -2.98 -20.81 8.82
N ILE A 199 -3.83 -20.08 9.57
CA ILE A 199 -3.54 -18.68 9.94
C ILE A 199 -2.27 -18.59 10.79
N GLU A 200 -2.12 -19.44 11.81
CA GLU A 200 -0.95 -19.39 12.70
C GLU A 200 0.33 -19.81 11.99
N PHE A 201 0.27 -20.82 11.10
CA PHE A 201 1.42 -21.24 10.30
C PHE A 201 1.93 -20.11 9.40
N TRP A 202 1.04 -19.53 8.58
CA TRP A 202 1.44 -18.50 7.61
C TRP A 202 1.90 -17.21 8.27
N ARG A 203 1.38 -16.87 9.46
CA ARG A 203 1.86 -15.73 10.25
C ARG A 203 3.16 -16.00 11.00
N GLY A 204 3.50 -17.27 11.22
CA GLY A 204 4.75 -17.69 11.86
C GLY A 204 5.95 -17.82 10.92
N VAL A 205 5.71 -17.88 9.60
CA VAL A 205 6.77 -18.06 8.59
C VAL A 205 7.12 -16.71 7.94
N PRO A 206 8.40 -16.37 7.72
CA PRO A 206 8.77 -15.17 6.96
C PRO A 206 8.35 -15.22 5.49
N LEU A 207 7.85 -14.11 4.93
CA LEU A 207 7.43 -14.04 3.52
C LEU A 207 8.57 -14.35 2.53
N ILE A 208 9.80 -13.92 2.85
CA ILE A 208 11.00 -14.26 2.08
C ILE A 208 11.15 -15.79 1.90
N THR A 209 10.93 -16.55 2.97
CA THR A 209 11.00 -18.02 2.95
C THR A 209 9.89 -18.61 2.09
N VAL A 210 8.67 -18.07 2.18
CA VAL A 210 7.55 -18.48 1.32
C VAL A 210 7.90 -18.29 -0.15
N LEU A 211 8.40 -17.11 -0.52
CA LEU A 211 8.74 -16.81 -1.92
C LEU A 211 9.87 -17.70 -2.42
N PHE A 212 10.90 -17.93 -1.60
CA PHE A 212 12.00 -18.83 -1.91
C PHE A 212 11.52 -20.28 -2.08
N MET A 213 10.72 -20.81 -1.15
CA MET A 213 10.13 -22.16 -1.26
C MET A 213 9.27 -22.28 -2.51
N ALA A 214 8.39 -21.30 -2.72
CA ALA A 214 7.50 -21.26 -3.86
C ALA A 214 8.26 -21.16 -5.18
N SER A 215 9.46 -20.55 -5.22
CA SER A 215 10.23 -20.22 -6.44
C SER A 215 11.43 -21.15 -6.74
N VAL A 216 12.02 -21.76 -5.73
CA VAL A 216 13.22 -22.61 -5.87
C VAL A 216 12.94 -24.07 -5.51
N MET A 217 12.16 -24.33 -4.46
CA MET A 217 11.91 -25.70 -3.99
C MET A 217 10.76 -26.39 -4.72
N LEU A 218 9.63 -25.70 -4.94
CA LEU A 218 8.46 -26.28 -5.63
C LEU A 218 8.78 -26.99 -6.98
N PRO A 219 9.62 -26.45 -7.88
CA PRO A 219 9.93 -27.08 -9.16
C PRO A 219 10.67 -28.41 -9.02
N LEU A 220 11.39 -28.62 -7.90
CA LEU A 220 12.08 -29.87 -7.62
C LEU A 220 11.10 -31.02 -7.36
N PHE A 221 9.86 -30.70 -6.99
CA PHE A 221 8.78 -31.65 -6.78
C PHE A 221 7.84 -31.77 -7.98
N LEU A 222 8.01 -30.95 -9.01
CA LEU A 222 7.21 -31.02 -10.24
C LEU A 222 7.85 -32.01 -11.22
N PRO A 223 7.03 -32.77 -11.99
CA PRO A 223 7.54 -33.61 -13.07
C PRO A 223 8.41 -32.84 -14.06
N SER A 224 9.43 -33.50 -14.61
CA SER A 224 10.28 -32.94 -15.64
C SER A 224 9.45 -32.43 -16.82
N GLY A 225 9.63 -31.14 -17.16
CA GLY A 225 8.90 -30.46 -18.24
C GLY A 225 7.72 -29.60 -17.79
N ILE A 226 7.26 -29.69 -16.53
CA ILE A 226 6.23 -28.80 -15.99
C ILE A 226 6.89 -27.60 -15.29
N SER A 227 6.90 -26.44 -15.95
CA SER A 227 7.36 -25.19 -15.35
C SER A 227 6.19 -24.26 -15.10
N VAL A 228 5.94 -23.90 -13.83
CA VAL A 228 5.00 -22.83 -13.48
C VAL A 228 5.73 -21.49 -13.53
N ASP A 229 5.08 -20.51 -14.14
CA ASP A 229 5.60 -19.15 -14.29
C ASP A 229 5.95 -18.50 -12.94
N ARG A 230 7.06 -17.74 -12.90
CA ARG A 230 7.58 -17.12 -11.67
C ARG A 230 6.59 -16.10 -11.08
N LEU A 231 5.92 -15.32 -11.93
CA LEU A 231 4.94 -14.33 -11.49
C LEU A 231 3.74 -15.01 -10.84
N VAL A 232 3.23 -16.09 -11.44
CA VAL A 232 2.10 -16.86 -10.90
C VAL A 232 2.43 -17.43 -9.52
N ARG A 233 3.63 -18.00 -9.34
CA ARG A 233 4.07 -18.57 -8.07
C ARG A 233 4.23 -17.49 -6.99
N ALA A 234 4.78 -16.34 -7.37
CA ALA A 234 4.87 -15.17 -6.49
C ALA A 234 3.48 -14.70 -6.05
N LEU A 235 2.53 -14.58 -6.99
CA LEU A 235 1.16 -14.17 -6.70
C LEU A 235 0.44 -15.13 -5.77
N ILE A 236 0.57 -16.45 -5.98
CA ILE A 236 -0.01 -17.47 -5.09
C ILE A 236 0.61 -17.36 -3.69
N GLY A 237 1.94 -17.31 -3.59
CA GLY A 237 2.64 -17.18 -2.31
C GLY A 237 2.24 -15.91 -1.54
N LEU A 238 2.25 -14.76 -2.22
CA LEU A 238 1.82 -13.48 -1.65
C LEU A 238 0.35 -13.53 -1.21
N THR A 239 -0.53 -14.10 -2.04
CA THR A 239 -1.97 -14.19 -1.75
C THR A 239 -2.23 -15.05 -0.50
N LEU A 240 -1.63 -16.24 -0.41
CA LEU A 240 -1.81 -17.14 0.74
C LEU A 240 -1.25 -16.52 2.01
N PHE A 241 -0.02 -16.01 1.96
CA PHE A 241 0.60 -15.32 3.08
C PHE A 241 -0.26 -14.15 3.55
N GLN A 242 -0.66 -13.28 2.62
CA GLN A 242 -1.41 -12.08 2.95
C GLN A 242 -2.83 -12.39 3.46
N SER A 243 -3.43 -13.49 3.00
CA SER A 243 -4.76 -13.93 3.44
C SER A 243 -4.80 -14.27 4.94
N ALA A 244 -3.70 -14.78 5.51
CA ALA A 244 -3.62 -15.09 6.94
C ALA A 244 -3.62 -13.82 7.81
N TYR A 245 -2.85 -12.79 7.41
CA TYR A 245 -2.89 -11.48 8.06
C TYR A 245 -4.24 -10.80 7.88
N MET A 246 -4.82 -10.90 6.68
CA MET A 246 -6.14 -10.35 6.40
C MET A 246 -7.23 -11.02 7.26
N ALA A 247 -7.16 -12.34 7.44
CA ALA A 247 -8.09 -13.07 8.30
C ALA A 247 -8.10 -12.54 9.74
N GLU A 248 -6.95 -12.16 10.27
CA GLU A 248 -6.85 -11.58 11.62
C GLU A 248 -7.40 -10.16 11.70
N VAL A 249 -7.19 -9.35 10.66
CA VAL A 249 -7.83 -8.03 10.55
C VAL A 249 -9.35 -8.18 10.53
N ILE A 250 -9.89 -9.06 9.69
CA ILE A 250 -11.33 -9.30 9.63
C ILE A 250 -11.87 -9.87 10.94
N ARG A 251 -11.12 -10.79 11.59
CA ARG A 251 -11.47 -11.32 12.92
C ARG A 251 -11.60 -10.22 13.97
N GLY A 252 -10.66 -9.26 13.98
CA GLY A 252 -10.73 -8.09 14.85
C GLY A 252 -12.01 -7.29 14.64
N GLY A 253 -12.40 -7.06 13.39
CA GLY A 253 -13.66 -6.39 13.04
C GLY A 253 -14.90 -7.16 13.49
N LEU A 254 -14.89 -8.49 13.30
CA LEU A 254 -16.00 -9.34 13.72
C LEU A 254 -16.18 -9.39 15.24
N GLN A 255 -15.10 -9.21 16.01
CA GLN A 255 -15.14 -9.13 17.48
C GLN A 255 -15.63 -7.77 18.00
N ALA A 256 -15.45 -6.70 17.21
CA ALA A 256 -15.90 -5.37 17.58
C ALA A 256 -17.43 -5.17 17.43
N ILE A 257 -18.13 -6.09 16.76
CA ILE A 257 -19.59 -6.02 16.59
C ILE A 257 -20.29 -6.36 17.92
N PRO A 258 -21.22 -5.52 18.41
CA PRO A 258 -22.02 -5.83 19.59
C PRO A 258 -22.87 -7.09 19.39
N LYS A 259 -22.87 -7.99 20.38
CA LYS A 259 -23.63 -9.25 20.33
C LYS A 259 -25.13 -9.06 20.03
N GLY A 260 -25.72 -7.97 20.51
CA GLY A 260 -27.13 -7.64 20.26
C GLY A 260 -27.53 -7.52 18.78
N GLN A 261 -26.60 -7.13 17.88
CA GLN A 261 -26.86 -7.12 16.43
C GLN A 261 -27.11 -8.54 15.91
N GLU A 262 -26.34 -9.50 16.41
CA GLU A 262 -26.43 -10.90 16.01
C GLU A 262 -27.69 -11.56 16.59
N GLU A 263 -28.00 -11.26 17.84
CA GLU A 263 -29.18 -11.75 18.57
C GLU A 263 -30.49 -11.18 17.99
N ALA A 264 -30.56 -9.88 17.71
CA ALA A 264 -31.73 -9.25 17.09
C ALA A 264 -32.04 -9.83 15.72
N ALA A 265 -31.02 -10.02 14.88
CA ALA A 265 -31.20 -10.67 13.58
C ALA A 265 -31.64 -12.14 13.70
N ALA A 266 -31.16 -12.86 14.73
CA ALA A 266 -31.62 -14.22 15.03
C ALA A 266 -33.10 -14.24 15.42
N ALA A 267 -33.53 -13.30 16.28
CA ALA A 267 -34.90 -13.17 16.73
C ALA A 267 -35.89 -12.86 15.59
N LEU A 268 -35.41 -12.19 14.52
CA LEU A 268 -36.16 -11.98 13.27
C LEU A 268 -36.17 -13.22 12.34
N GLY A 269 -35.70 -14.38 12.80
CA GLY A 269 -35.68 -15.62 12.03
C GLY A 269 -34.64 -15.66 10.90
N MET A 270 -33.64 -14.78 10.92
CA MET A 270 -32.60 -14.78 9.88
C MET A 270 -31.66 -15.97 10.07
N THR A 271 -31.46 -16.75 8.99
CA THR A 271 -30.42 -17.80 8.97
C THR A 271 -29.02 -17.20 9.13
N TYR A 272 -28.07 -18.01 9.60
CA TYR A 272 -26.68 -17.59 9.82
C TYR A 272 -26.09 -16.87 8.61
N TRP A 273 -26.25 -17.42 7.41
CA TRP A 273 -25.70 -16.84 6.18
C TRP A 273 -26.35 -15.51 5.81
N LYS A 274 -27.67 -15.38 6.01
CA LYS A 274 -28.39 -14.14 5.74
C LYS A 274 -27.97 -13.05 6.73
N ARG A 275 -27.90 -13.38 8.01
CA ARG A 275 -27.42 -12.48 9.07
C ARG A 275 -25.95 -12.08 8.86
N MET A 276 -25.09 -13.04 8.54
CA MET A 276 -23.67 -12.78 8.32
C MET A 276 -23.46 -11.87 7.10
N GLY A 277 -24.06 -12.20 5.96
CA GLY A 277 -23.86 -11.48 4.70
C GLY A 277 -24.51 -10.10 4.67
N LEU A 278 -25.67 -9.91 5.30
CA LEU A 278 -26.42 -8.65 5.21
C LEU A 278 -26.18 -7.70 6.38
N ILE A 279 -25.78 -8.20 7.55
CA ILE A 279 -25.71 -7.40 8.78
C ILE A 279 -24.29 -7.39 9.36
N VAL A 280 -23.76 -8.56 9.77
CA VAL A 280 -22.53 -8.61 10.56
C VAL A 280 -21.29 -8.32 9.73
N LEU A 281 -21.11 -8.99 8.59
CA LEU A 281 -19.92 -8.87 7.77
C LEU A 281 -19.76 -7.46 7.15
N PRO A 282 -20.80 -6.83 6.57
CA PRO A 282 -20.66 -5.46 6.05
C PRO A 282 -20.26 -4.45 7.11
N GLN A 283 -20.78 -4.57 8.34
CA GLN A 283 -20.41 -3.71 9.46
C GLN A 283 -18.96 -3.96 9.91
N ALA A 284 -18.55 -5.23 10.03
CA ALA A 284 -17.18 -5.60 10.40
C ALA A 284 -16.16 -5.11 9.37
N LEU A 285 -16.43 -5.30 8.07
CA LEU A 285 -15.58 -4.80 6.98
C LEU A 285 -15.46 -3.28 7.01
N LYS A 286 -16.56 -2.56 7.28
CA LYS A 286 -16.58 -1.09 7.40
C LYS A 286 -15.68 -0.61 8.56
N MET A 287 -15.73 -1.26 9.73
CA MET A 287 -14.86 -0.92 10.86
C MET A 287 -13.40 -1.22 10.58
N MET A 288 -13.11 -2.25 9.77
CA MET A 288 -11.74 -2.69 9.48
C MET A 288 -11.12 -2.04 8.25
N ILE A 289 -11.75 -1.04 7.62
CA ILE A 289 -11.15 -0.32 6.48
C ILE A 289 -9.73 0.18 6.79
N PRO A 290 -9.44 0.80 7.96
CA PRO A 290 -8.07 1.20 8.31
C PRO A 290 -7.10 0.02 8.37
N GLY A 291 -7.52 -1.09 8.97
CA GLY A 291 -6.74 -2.32 9.05
C GLY A 291 -6.46 -2.92 7.66
N ILE A 292 -7.48 -3.02 6.80
CA ILE A 292 -7.38 -3.55 5.44
C ILE A 292 -6.39 -2.70 4.61
N VAL A 293 -6.50 -1.37 4.68
CA VAL A 293 -5.58 -0.49 3.95
C VAL A 293 -4.16 -0.56 4.51
N ASN A 294 -3.99 -0.68 5.83
CA ASN A 294 -2.67 -0.86 6.41
C ASN A 294 -2.02 -2.17 5.93
N THR A 295 -2.80 -3.25 5.88
CA THR A 295 -2.36 -4.53 5.30
C THR A 295 -1.99 -4.41 3.82
N PHE A 296 -2.71 -3.58 3.05
CA PHE A 296 -2.37 -3.30 1.65
C PHE A 296 -1.07 -2.49 1.49
N ILE A 297 -0.85 -1.51 2.36
CA ILE A 297 0.40 -0.75 2.42
C ILE A 297 1.58 -1.67 2.76
N SER A 298 1.39 -2.61 3.69
CA SER A 298 2.41 -3.62 4.00
C SER A 298 2.71 -4.49 2.78
N LEU A 299 1.68 -5.08 2.15
CA LEU A 299 1.86 -5.89 0.94
C LEU A 299 2.59 -5.13 -0.17
N PHE A 300 2.24 -3.86 -0.39
CA PHE A 300 2.87 -3.01 -1.39
C PHE A 300 4.38 -2.83 -1.15
N LYS A 301 4.82 -2.73 0.11
CA LYS A 301 6.26 -2.68 0.43
C LYS A 301 6.90 -4.07 0.31
N ASP A 302 6.19 -5.10 0.73
CA ASP A 302 6.64 -6.48 0.72
C ASP A 302 6.81 -7.04 -0.70
N THR A 303 6.21 -6.43 -1.74
CA THR A 303 6.45 -6.82 -3.13
C THR A 303 7.93 -6.73 -3.50
N THR A 304 8.73 -5.90 -2.83
CA THR A 304 10.18 -5.79 -3.07
C THR A 304 10.94 -7.09 -2.81
N LEU A 305 10.39 -7.99 -1.99
CA LEU A 305 11.00 -9.30 -1.71
C LEU A 305 10.98 -10.24 -2.92
N VAL A 306 10.18 -9.97 -3.96
CA VAL A 306 10.16 -10.79 -5.19
C VAL A 306 11.47 -10.71 -5.98
N MET A 307 12.35 -9.77 -5.66
CA MET A 307 13.68 -9.71 -6.25
C MET A 307 14.50 -10.98 -6.02
N ILE A 308 14.30 -11.64 -4.88
CA ILE A 308 15.01 -12.88 -4.50
C ILE A 308 14.73 -14.02 -5.47
N ILE A 309 13.58 -13.98 -6.15
CA ILE A 309 13.14 -14.99 -7.10
C ILE A 309 13.34 -14.53 -8.55
N GLY A 310 14.10 -13.45 -8.74
CA GLY A 310 14.48 -12.90 -10.04
C GLY A 310 13.37 -12.11 -10.74
N LEU A 311 12.41 -11.56 -9.99
CA LEU A 311 11.43 -10.60 -10.49
C LEU A 311 11.84 -9.19 -10.06
N PHE A 312 12.00 -8.29 -11.03
CA PHE A 312 12.52 -6.95 -10.78
C PHE A 312 11.38 -5.94 -10.66
N ASP A 313 10.91 -5.72 -9.44
CA ASP A 313 9.93 -4.67 -9.12
C ASP A 313 10.60 -3.27 -9.16
N LEU A 314 9.94 -2.22 -8.65
CA LEU A 314 10.52 -0.87 -8.62
C LEU A 314 11.93 -0.84 -7.98
N LEU A 315 12.07 -1.42 -6.78
CA LEU A 315 13.36 -1.43 -6.09
C LEU A 315 14.36 -2.34 -6.82
N GLY A 316 13.90 -3.48 -7.33
CA GLY A 316 14.72 -4.39 -8.11
C GLY A 316 15.30 -3.75 -9.37
N ILE A 317 14.50 -3.02 -10.13
CA ILE A 317 15.00 -2.33 -11.33
C ILE A 317 15.96 -1.20 -10.95
N VAL A 318 15.69 -0.46 -9.88
CA VAL A 318 16.62 0.56 -9.41
C VAL A 318 17.97 -0.08 -9.07
N GLN A 319 17.99 -1.13 -8.26
CA GLN A 319 19.23 -1.85 -7.92
C GLN A 319 19.93 -2.44 -9.14
N ALA A 320 19.18 -2.98 -10.10
CA ALA A 320 19.73 -3.46 -11.37
C ALA A 320 20.31 -2.33 -12.24
N ALA A 321 19.82 -1.10 -12.12
CA ALA A 321 20.41 0.04 -12.82
C ALA A 321 21.72 0.52 -12.17
N LEU A 322 21.91 0.26 -10.87
CA LEU A 322 23.13 0.64 -10.15
C LEU A 322 24.35 -0.23 -10.52
N SER A 323 24.12 -1.41 -11.09
CA SER A 323 25.20 -2.27 -11.59
C SER A 323 25.66 -1.90 -13.01
N ASP A 324 25.03 -0.93 -13.67
CA ASP A 324 25.49 -0.43 -14.98
C ASP A 324 26.76 0.40 -14.80
N SER A 325 27.87 -0.10 -15.37
CA SER A 325 29.19 0.54 -15.33
C SER A 325 29.18 1.98 -15.84
N ARG A 326 28.25 2.31 -16.74
CA ARG A 326 28.10 3.67 -17.28
C ARG A 326 27.61 4.67 -16.25
N TRP A 327 26.92 4.26 -15.18
CA TRP A 327 26.28 5.15 -14.19
C TRP A 327 26.78 4.93 -12.74
N LEU A 328 27.97 4.36 -12.57
CA LEU A 328 28.59 4.14 -11.25
C LEU A 328 28.68 5.44 -10.42
N GLY A 329 28.25 5.38 -9.16
CA GLY A 329 28.36 6.50 -8.21
C GLY A 329 27.08 7.28 -7.95
N PHE A 330 25.99 7.01 -8.69
CA PHE A 330 24.68 7.68 -8.53
C PHE A 330 23.62 6.78 -7.86
N SER A 331 24.05 6.00 -6.86
CA SER A 331 23.17 5.06 -6.14
C SER A 331 22.17 5.75 -5.24
N LEU A 332 22.56 6.88 -4.66
CA LEU A 332 21.72 7.64 -3.74
C LEU A 332 20.47 8.16 -4.47
N GLU A 333 20.62 8.70 -5.67
CA GLU A 333 19.54 9.22 -6.51
C GLU A 333 18.50 8.15 -6.84
N GLY A 334 18.97 6.95 -7.20
CA GLY A 334 18.09 5.81 -7.46
C GLY A 334 17.26 5.42 -6.24
N TYR A 335 17.90 5.33 -5.06
CA TYR A 335 17.20 4.99 -3.82
C TYR A 335 16.27 6.10 -3.33
N VAL A 336 16.66 7.37 -3.46
CA VAL A 336 15.79 8.52 -3.13
C VAL A 336 14.57 8.53 -4.02
N PHE A 337 14.74 8.28 -5.33
CA PHE A 337 13.61 8.15 -6.26
C PHE A 337 12.67 7.01 -5.86
N ALA A 338 13.21 5.81 -5.60
CA ALA A 338 12.42 4.67 -5.16
C ALA A 338 11.67 4.98 -3.85
N ALA A 339 12.36 5.52 -2.85
CA ALA A 339 11.78 5.89 -1.56
C ALA A 339 10.65 6.91 -1.72
N PHE A 340 10.85 7.92 -2.58
CA PHE A 340 9.84 8.93 -2.88
C PHE A 340 8.60 8.34 -3.55
N MET A 341 8.79 7.42 -4.50
CA MET A 341 7.69 6.66 -5.12
C MET A 341 6.93 5.83 -4.08
N PHE A 342 7.62 5.01 -3.29
CA PHE A 342 6.98 4.25 -2.22
C PHE A 342 6.21 5.15 -1.25
N TRP A 343 6.81 6.30 -0.88
CA TRP A 343 6.19 7.28 -0.01
C TRP A 343 4.92 7.88 -0.63
N ILE A 344 4.93 8.32 -1.89
CA ILE A 344 3.73 8.87 -2.56
C ILE A 344 2.57 7.88 -2.51
N PHE A 345 2.81 6.63 -2.88
CA PHE A 345 1.76 5.60 -2.91
C PHE A 345 1.27 5.27 -1.50
N CYS A 346 2.18 5.03 -0.54
CA CYS A 346 1.83 4.74 0.85
C CYS A 346 1.08 5.91 1.52
N PHE A 347 1.54 7.14 1.31
CA PHE A 347 0.91 8.35 1.83
C PHE A 347 -0.48 8.53 1.22
N SER A 348 -0.63 8.39 -0.09
CA SER A 348 -1.93 8.50 -0.78
C SER A 348 -2.94 7.48 -0.26
N MET A 349 -2.54 6.21 -0.10
CA MET A 349 -3.37 5.16 0.48
C MET A 349 -3.75 5.46 1.94
N SER A 350 -2.79 5.90 2.76
CA SER A 350 -3.01 6.25 4.16
C SER A 350 -3.98 7.43 4.32
N ARG A 351 -3.80 8.50 3.54
CA ARG A 351 -4.69 9.67 3.53
C ARG A 351 -6.10 9.32 3.09
N TYR A 352 -6.23 8.47 2.07
CA TYR A 352 -7.52 8.00 1.60
C TYR A 352 -8.22 7.13 2.66
N SER A 353 -7.49 6.26 3.35
CA SER A 353 -8.00 5.48 4.49
C SER A 353 -8.57 6.36 5.59
N GLN A 354 -7.82 7.37 6.05
CA GLN A 354 -8.27 8.33 7.06
C GLN A 354 -9.49 9.16 6.59
N TYR A 355 -9.60 9.45 5.29
CA TYR A 355 -10.78 10.08 4.73
C TYR A 355 -12.00 9.15 4.81
N LEU A 356 -11.85 7.89 4.38
CA LEU A 356 -12.91 6.89 4.42
C LEU A 356 -13.38 6.62 5.84
N GLU A 357 -12.45 6.46 6.78
CA GLU A 357 -12.74 6.27 8.20
C GLU A 357 -13.62 7.40 8.72
N ARG A 358 -13.20 8.66 8.57
CA ARG A 358 -13.98 9.84 9.01
C ARG A 358 -15.35 9.92 8.38
N LYS A 359 -15.48 9.54 7.10
CA LYS A 359 -16.76 9.54 6.38
C LYS A 359 -17.70 8.42 6.84
N LEU A 360 -17.14 7.27 7.20
CA LEU A 360 -17.88 6.07 7.55
C LEU A 360 -18.15 5.96 9.06
N HIS A 361 -17.46 6.76 9.88
CA HIS A 361 -17.66 6.89 11.32
C HIS A 361 -19.00 7.59 11.63
N THR A 362 -20.09 6.84 11.50
CA THR A 362 -21.46 7.31 11.73
C THR A 362 -22.00 6.93 13.12
N GLY A 363 -21.15 6.42 14.01
CA GLY A 363 -21.54 6.05 15.38
C GLY A 363 -20.45 6.44 16.37
N HIS A 364 -20.82 7.24 17.37
CA HIS A 364 -20.01 7.64 18.54
C HIS A 364 -18.97 8.75 18.31
N LYS A 365 -19.45 9.98 18.09
CA LYS A 365 -18.93 11.09 18.89
C LYS A 365 -19.64 10.97 20.25
N ARG A 366 -18.94 10.44 21.25
CA ARG A 366 -19.31 10.65 22.64
C ARG A 366 -18.58 11.88 23.15
#